data_AF-A0A183EAU4-F1
#
_entry.id   AF-A0A183EAU4-F1
#
_cell.length_a   1.000
_cell.length_b   1.000
_cell.length_c   1.000
_cell.angle_alpha   90.00
_cell.angle_beta   90.00
_cell.angle_gamma   90.00
#
_symmetry.space_group_name_H-M   'P 1'
#
loop_
_entity.id
_entity.type
_entity.pdbx_description
1 polymer ?
#
loop_
_entity_poly.entity_id
_entity_poly.type
_entity_poly.pdbx_seq_one_letter_code
_entity_poly.pdbx_strand_id
1 'polypeptide(L)'
;MMWHVKNGEAELLSASSPESSASSTTSDSATFSPTVVVLADASNFTVKVISGDDTTVDESQMTSPCDAVVTMLEQFGDLYRLGAAPAFLLSFIEDCLSDILARSLSLVELLGGSTSSVKGRTQVTPATITADRVVSVVGCDYSDLRLIVNVAAVYYPSVLQSVV
;
A
#
# COMPACT_ATOMS: atom_id res chain seq x y z
N MET A 1 50.71 -57.33 38.59
CA MET A 1 49.65 -58.36 38.54
C MET A 1 48.33 -57.59 38.52
N MET A 2 47.59 -57.65 37.40
CA MET A 2 46.40 -56.81 37.06
C MET A 2 46.72 -55.29 36.97
N TRP A 3 46.36 -54.46 35.96
CA TRP A 3 45.37 -54.41 34.85
C TRP A 3 44.16 -53.46 35.12
N HIS A 4 44.07 -52.36 34.34
CA HIS A 4 42.83 -51.67 33.85
C HIS A 4 41.92 -50.94 34.87
N VAL A 5 40.98 -50.00 34.57
CA VAL A 5 40.52 -49.16 33.40
C VAL A 5 39.68 -47.97 33.99
N LYS A 6 39.32 -46.81 33.40
CA LYS A 6 39.35 -46.10 32.08
C LYS A 6 40.09 -44.73 32.32
N ASN A 7 40.49 -43.81 31.43
CA ASN A 7 40.09 -43.24 30.12
C ASN A 7 38.75 -42.45 30.11
N GLY A 8 38.70 -41.25 29.51
CA GLY A 8 37.47 -40.42 29.45
C GLY A 8 37.61 -38.94 29.00
N GLU A 9 38.02 -38.71 27.74
CA GLU A 9 37.51 -37.71 26.75
C GLU A 9 37.06 -36.29 27.20
N ALA A 10 37.34 -35.18 26.48
CA ALA A 10 38.15 -34.92 25.28
C ALA A 10 38.52 -33.42 25.14
N GLU A 11 39.27 -33.08 24.09
CA GLU A 11 39.93 -31.78 23.84
C GLU A 11 39.01 -30.57 23.57
N LEU A 12 39.50 -29.36 23.88
CA LEU A 12 39.11 -28.12 23.22
C LEU A 12 40.36 -27.46 22.61
N LEU A 13 40.47 -27.53 21.28
CA LEU A 13 41.56 -26.91 20.52
C LEU A 13 41.18 -25.49 20.08
N SER A 14 41.95 -24.50 20.51
CA SER A 14 41.80 -23.11 20.04
C SER A 14 42.45 -22.91 18.67
N ALA A 15 41.69 -22.42 17.70
CA ALA A 15 42.18 -21.94 16.41
C ALA A 15 41.50 -20.60 16.06
N SER A 16 42.25 -19.69 15.45
CA SER A 16 41.87 -18.27 15.34
C SER A 16 41.61 -17.80 13.90
N SER A 17 40.47 -17.12 13.71
CA SER A 17 40.12 -16.17 12.63
C SER A 17 40.19 -16.66 11.17
N PRO A 18 39.26 -16.17 10.33
CA PRO A 18 39.63 -15.01 9.50
C PRO A 18 38.62 -13.85 9.53
N GLU A 19 39.08 -12.66 9.14
CA GLU A 19 38.22 -11.50 8.91
C GLU A 19 37.44 -11.63 7.59
N SER A 20 36.11 -11.73 7.68
CA SER A 20 35.23 -11.72 6.51
C SER A 20 34.78 -10.30 6.17
N SER A 21 35.58 -9.59 5.37
CA SER A 21 35.24 -8.27 4.81
C SER A 21 34.13 -8.37 3.77
N ALA A 22 32.91 -8.60 4.23
CA ALA A 22 31.70 -8.62 3.41
C ALA A 22 31.31 -7.20 3.00
N SER A 23 31.99 -6.67 1.98
CA SER A 23 31.60 -5.42 1.30
C SER A 23 30.35 -5.64 0.44
N SER A 24 29.23 -5.97 1.07
CA SER A 24 27.92 -6.00 0.42
C SER A 24 27.49 -4.57 0.12
N THR A 25 27.70 -4.12 -1.12
CA THR A 25 26.89 -3.05 -1.72
C THR A 25 25.49 -3.59 -2.05
N THR A 26 24.84 -4.18 -1.04
CA THR A 26 23.39 -4.12 -0.93
C THR A 26 23.06 -2.65 -0.79
N SER A 27 22.69 -2.04 -1.92
CA SER A 27 21.77 -0.92 -1.89
C SER A 27 20.46 -1.47 -1.33
N ASP A 28 20.39 -1.60 0.00
CA ASP A 28 19.12 -1.48 0.70
C ASP A 28 18.59 -0.11 0.30
N SER A 29 17.71 -0.11 -0.70
CA SER A 29 16.75 0.97 -0.91
C SER A 29 15.90 0.98 0.35
N ALA A 30 16.38 1.68 1.37
CA ALA A 30 15.86 1.64 2.73
C ALA A 30 14.35 1.78 2.67
N THR A 31 13.64 0.81 3.26
CA THR A 31 12.19 0.65 3.10
C THR A 31 11.51 1.97 3.45
N PHE A 32 11.09 2.71 2.42
CA PHE A 32 10.59 4.06 2.58
C PHE A 32 9.18 3.98 3.18
N SER A 33 9.14 3.94 4.51
CA SER A 33 7.93 3.84 5.33
C SER A 33 7.66 5.21 5.97
N PRO A 34 7.10 6.19 5.22
CA PRO A 34 6.77 7.48 5.79
C PRO A 34 5.74 7.30 6.90
N THR A 35 5.97 7.95 8.03
CA THR A 35 5.02 7.96 9.13
C THR A 35 3.90 8.94 8.78
N VAL A 36 2.68 8.43 8.68
CA VAL A 36 1.48 9.21 8.36
C VAL A 36 0.61 9.34 9.60
N VAL A 37 0.34 10.58 10.02
CA VAL A 37 -0.53 10.93 11.15
C VAL A 37 -1.76 11.66 10.62
N VAL A 38 -2.94 11.15 10.93
CA VAL A 38 -4.23 11.79 10.58
C VAL A 38 -4.79 12.48 11.82
N LEU A 39 -5.00 13.79 11.72
CA LEU A 39 -5.57 14.62 12.79
C LEU A 39 -6.98 15.07 12.37
N ALA A 40 -8.00 14.64 13.12
CA ALA A 40 -9.37 15.08 12.94
C ALA A 40 -9.77 16.06 14.04
N ASP A 41 -10.05 17.30 13.68
CA ASP A 41 -10.55 18.34 14.59
C ASP A 41 -12.08 18.39 14.53
N ALA A 42 -12.72 17.79 15.54
CA ALA A 42 -14.18 17.78 15.69
C ALA A 42 -14.78 19.14 16.11
N SER A 43 -13.95 20.15 16.43
CA SER A 43 -14.38 21.50 16.80
C SER A 43 -14.59 22.37 15.55
N ASN A 44 -13.70 22.24 14.56
CA ASN A 44 -13.74 22.96 13.29
C ASN A 44 -14.17 22.10 12.10
N PHE A 45 -14.46 20.81 12.33
CA PHE A 45 -14.79 19.79 11.30
C PHE A 45 -13.74 19.68 10.18
N THR A 46 -12.45 19.70 10.54
CA THR A 46 -11.34 19.59 9.56
C THR A 46 -10.51 18.33 9.76
N VAL A 47 -9.90 17.85 8.68
CA VAL A 47 -8.92 16.76 8.69
C VAL A 47 -7.60 17.27 8.13
N LYS A 48 -6.51 17.04 8.87
CA LYS A 48 -5.13 17.22 8.42
C LYS A 48 -4.42 15.88 8.34
N VAL A 49 -3.53 15.74 7.37
CA VAL A 49 -2.61 14.62 7.22
C VAL A 49 -1.20 15.17 7.31
N ILE A 50 -0.44 14.71 8.29
CA ILE A 50 1.00 14.99 8.43
C ILE A 50 1.74 13.74 7.97
N SER A 51 2.67 13.88 7.04
CA SER A 51 3.47 12.78 6.49
C SER A 51 4.95 13.12 6.63
N GLY A 52 5.78 12.21 7.12
CA GLY A 52 7.21 12.47 7.27
C GLY A 52 8.11 11.25 7.18
N ASP A 53 9.36 11.49 6.82
CA ASP A 53 10.48 10.54 6.88
C ASP A 53 11.57 11.07 7.84
N ASP A 54 12.73 10.43 7.89
CA ASP A 54 13.86 10.84 8.76
C ASP A 54 14.43 12.26 8.44
N THR A 55 13.99 12.88 7.35
CA THR A 55 14.57 14.12 6.78
C THR A 55 13.54 15.22 6.48
N THR A 56 12.27 14.88 6.31
CA THR A 56 11.20 15.78 5.87
C THR A 56 9.89 15.57 6.62
N VAL A 57 9.11 16.64 6.77
CA VAL A 57 7.72 16.61 7.26
C VAL A 57 6.89 17.51 6.34
N ASP A 58 5.81 16.96 5.80
CA ASP A 58 4.81 17.65 4.99
C ASP A 58 3.46 17.71 5.72
N GLU A 59 2.77 18.85 5.63
CA GLU A 59 1.44 19.07 6.23
C GLU A 59 0.40 19.34 5.14
N SER A 60 -0.50 18.38 4.93
CA SER A 60 -1.58 18.45 3.94
C SER A 60 -2.94 18.57 4.63
N GLN A 61 -3.68 19.66 4.40
CA GLN A 61 -5.08 19.76 4.79
C GLN A 61 -5.96 19.06 3.74
N MET A 62 -6.92 18.24 4.17
CA MET A 62 -7.82 17.56 3.25
C MET A 62 -8.85 18.56 2.68
N THR A 63 -8.77 18.82 1.38
CA THR A 63 -9.57 19.85 0.67
C THR A 63 -10.82 19.31 -0.02
N SER A 64 -10.89 18.01 -0.30
CA SER A 64 -12.06 17.33 -0.86
C SER A 64 -12.17 15.92 -0.28
N PRO A 65 -13.38 15.43 0.05
CA PRO A 65 -13.63 14.02 0.31
C PRO A 65 -13.66 13.21 -1.00
N CYS A 66 -13.63 11.88 -0.87
CA CYS A 66 -13.97 10.93 -1.92
C CYS A 66 -15.51 10.82 -2.02
N ASP A 67 -16.07 10.93 -3.21
CA ASP A 67 -17.52 11.03 -3.40
C ASP A 67 -18.20 9.69 -3.15
N ALA A 68 -17.63 8.58 -3.64
CA ALA A 68 -18.11 7.24 -3.36
C ALA A 68 -18.25 6.95 -1.86
N VAL A 69 -17.36 7.49 -1.01
CA VAL A 69 -17.44 7.34 0.45
C VAL A 69 -18.50 8.26 1.06
N VAL A 70 -18.68 9.49 0.57
CA VAL A 70 -19.77 10.38 1.01
C VAL A 70 -21.12 9.77 0.66
N THR A 71 -21.32 9.44 -0.63
CA THR A 71 -22.53 8.81 -1.17
C THR A 71 -22.89 7.52 -0.45
N MET A 72 -21.90 6.66 -0.12
CA MET A 72 -22.09 5.46 0.70
C MET A 72 -22.60 5.79 2.11
N LEU A 73 -22.00 6.77 2.79
CA LEU A 73 -22.38 7.13 4.17
C LEU A 73 -23.75 7.83 4.24
N GLU A 74 -24.10 8.64 3.25
CA GLU A 74 -25.42 9.27 3.15
C GLU A 74 -26.52 8.22 2.93
N GLN A 75 -26.34 7.32 1.96
CA GLN A 75 -27.28 6.22 1.70
C GLN A 75 -27.40 5.26 2.89
N PHE A 76 -26.29 4.91 3.56
CA PHE A 76 -26.32 4.14 4.80
C PHE A 76 -27.14 4.85 5.89
N GLY A 77 -26.99 6.17 6.02
CA GLY A 77 -27.75 6.99 6.96
C GLY A 77 -29.24 6.93 6.72
N ASP A 78 -29.68 7.04 5.47
CA ASP A 78 -31.12 6.96 5.13
C ASP A 78 -31.68 5.54 5.22
N LEU A 79 -30.93 4.51 4.84
CA LEU A 79 -31.31 3.11 5.06
C LEU A 79 -31.47 2.78 6.56
N TYR A 80 -30.56 3.29 7.40
CA TYR A 80 -30.65 3.16 8.86
C TYR A 80 -31.89 3.88 9.42
N ARG A 81 -32.16 5.11 8.96
CA ARG A 81 -33.35 5.90 9.35
C ARG A 81 -34.67 5.27 8.88
N LEU A 82 -34.66 4.50 7.79
CA LEU A 82 -35.78 3.70 7.32
C LEU A 82 -36.00 2.41 8.15
N GLY A 83 -35.08 2.07 9.05
CA GLY A 83 -35.15 0.87 9.89
C GLY A 83 -34.65 -0.41 9.22
N ALA A 84 -33.74 -0.31 8.26
CA ALA A 84 -33.13 -1.47 7.63
C ALA A 84 -32.41 -2.38 8.65
N ALA A 85 -32.45 -3.69 8.42
CA ALA A 85 -31.84 -4.66 9.32
C ALA A 85 -30.30 -4.49 9.36
N PRO A 86 -29.64 -4.65 10.54
CA PRO A 86 -28.18 -4.47 10.63
C PRO A 86 -27.36 -5.32 9.66
N ALA A 87 -27.81 -6.54 9.35
CA ALA A 87 -27.15 -7.39 8.35
C ALA A 87 -27.23 -6.80 6.93
N PHE A 88 -28.36 -6.21 6.55
CA PHE A 88 -28.51 -5.52 5.26
C PHE A 88 -27.64 -4.26 5.19
N LEU A 89 -27.57 -3.50 6.29
CA LEU A 89 -26.71 -2.32 6.39
C LEU A 89 -25.21 -2.67 6.29
N LEU A 90 -24.79 -3.84 6.82
CA LEU A 90 -23.44 -4.34 6.63
C LEU A 90 -23.18 -4.75 5.17
N SER A 91 -24.05 -5.57 4.58
CA SER A 91 -23.89 -5.99 3.18
C SER A 91 -23.90 -4.82 2.19
N PHE A 92 -24.71 -3.78 2.44
CA PHE A 92 -24.65 -2.53 1.66
C PHE A 92 -23.26 -1.87 1.69
N ILE A 93 -22.59 -1.82 2.86
CA ILE A 93 -21.21 -1.31 2.95
C ILE A 93 -20.21 -2.27 2.28
N GLU A 94 -20.40 -3.59 2.43
CA GLU A 94 -19.58 -4.61 1.77
C GLU A 94 -19.66 -4.51 0.24
N ASP A 95 -20.85 -4.27 -0.32
CA ASP A 95 -21.08 -4.05 -1.75
C ASP A 95 -20.38 -2.76 -2.23
N CYS A 96 -20.59 -1.62 -1.55
CA CYS A 96 -19.94 -0.35 -1.89
C CYS A 96 -18.40 -0.42 -1.84
N LEU A 97 -17.84 -1.10 -0.83
CA LEU A 97 -16.39 -1.31 -0.72
C LEU A 97 -15.87 -2.29 -1.78
N SER A 98 -16.69 -3.26 -2.19
CA SER A 98 -16.35 -4.19 -3.28
C SER A 98 -16.29 -3.49 -4.64
N ASP A 99 -17.17 -2.53 -4.91
CA ASP A 99 -17.11 -1.68 -6.12
C ASP A 99 -15.84 -0.81 -6.15
N ILE A 100 -15.46 -0.20 -5.02
CA ILE A 100 -14.20 0.56 -4.88
C ILE A 100 -13.00 -0.35 -5.13
N LEU A 101 -13.00 -1.57 -4.59
CA LEU A 101 -11.94 -2.55 -4.81
C LEU A 101 -11.89 -3.03 -6.28
N ALA A 102 -13.03 -3.32 -6.89
CA ALA A 102 -13.10 -3.77 -8.29
C ALA A 102 -12.52 -2.72 -9.25
N ARG A 103 -12.94 -1.46 -9.11
CA ARG A 103 -12.36 -0.31 -9.84
C ARG A 103 -10.84 -0.21 -9.65
N SER A 104 -10.36 -0.42 -8.43
CA SER A 104 -8.92 -0.38 -8.09
C SER A 104 -8.15 -1.54 -8.72
N LEU A 105 -8.72 -2.74 -8.78
CA LEU A 105 -8.10 -3.89 -9.46
C LEU A 105 -8.09 -3.71 -10.99
N SER A 106 -9.14 -3.14 -11.59
CA SER A 106 -9.14 -2.81 -13.03
C SER A 106 -8.05 -1.79 -13.41
N LEU A 107 -7.68 -0.87 -12.51
CA LEU A 107 -6.52 0.01 -12.70
C LEU A 107 -5.18 -0.78 -12.68
N VAL A 108 -5.05 -1.75 -11.77
CA VAL A 108 -3.87 -2.64 -11.72
C VAL A 108 -3.77 -3.49 -12.99
N GLU A 109 -4.88 -4.04 -13.49
CA GLU A 109 -4.93 -4.80 -14.73
C GLU A 109 -4.57 -3.93 -15.96
N LEU A 110 -5.07 -2.70 -16.02
CA LEU A 110 -4.76 -1.73 -17.09
C LEU A 110 -3.25 -1.43 -17.17
N LEU A 111 -2.59 -1.25 -16.02
CA LEU A 111 -1.16 -0.99 -15.94
C LEU A 111 -0.32 -2.26 -16.17
N GLY A 112 -0.68 -3.37 -15.51
CA GLY A 112 0.01 -4.66 -15.66
C GLY A 112 -0.06 -5.19 -17.10
N GLY A 113 -1.23 -5.13 -17.73
CA GLY A 113 -1.43 -5.51 -19.13
C GLY A 113 -0.53 -4.72 -20.08
N SER A 114 -0.31 -3.44 -19.83
CA SER A 114 0.57 -2.57 -20.63
C SER A 114 2.05 -3.01 -20.63
N THR A 115 2.49 -3.84 -19.68
CA THR A 115 3.87 -4.36 -19.64
C THR A 115 4.09 -5.60 -20.50
N SER A 116 3.01 -6.29 -20.89
CA SER A 116 3.07 -7.64 -21.49
C SER A 116 3.29 -7.67 -23.02
N SER A 117 3.15 -6.53 -23.71
CA SER A 117 2.97 -6.47 -25.17
C SER A 117 4.10 -5.78 -25.95
N VAL A 118 5.36 -5.99 -25.56
CA VAL A 118 6.53 -5.57 -26.38
C VAL A 118 7.55 -6.70 -26.50
N LYS A 119 7.48 -7.46 -27.61
CA LYS A 119 8.54 -8.40 -28.00
C LYS A 119 9.74 -7.64 -28.59
N GLY A 120 10.53 -7.05 -27.69
CA GLY A 120 11.87 -6.53 -27.96
C GLY A 120 11.97 -5.01 -28.17
N ARG A 121 13.19 -4.51 -27.91
CA ARG A 121 13.69 -3.13 -28.04
C ARG A 121 13.53 -2.21 -26.81
N THR A 122 14.61 -2.24 -26.01
CA THR A 122 15.24 -1.07 -25.36
C THR A 122 14.44 -0.27 -24.31
N GLN A 123 14.90 -0.38 -23.06
CA GLN A 123 14.73 0.59 -21.96
C GLN A 123 13.27 0.91 -21.59
N VAL A 124 12.72 0.12 -20.66
CA VAL A 124 11.37 0.31 -20.12
C VAL A 124 11.33 1.56 -19.24
N THR A 125 10.90 2.69 -19.82
CA THR A 125 10.20 3.72 -19.04
C THR A 125 8.89 3.14 -18.52
N PRO A 126 8.50 3.34 -17.25
CA PRO A 126 7.17 2.97 -16.78
C PRO A 126 6.13 3.69 -17.65
N ALA A 127 5.09 2.97 -18.06
CA ALA A 127 4.04 3.50 -18.91
C ALA A 127 3.13 4.42 -18.09
N THR A 128 3.44 5.72 -18.09
CA THR A 128 2.63 6.71 -17.38
C THR A 128 1.24 6.84 -17.99
N ILE A 129 0.24 7.02 -17.12
CA ILE A 129 -1.17 7.19 -17.46
C ILE A 129 -1.66 8.48 -16.79
N THR A 130 -2.39 9.30 -17.54
CA THR A 130 -2.96 10.53 -16.98
C THR A 130 -4.15 10.23 -16.07
N ALA A 131 -4.35 11.04 -15.03
CA ALA A 131 -5.55 11.07 -14.19
C ALA A 131 -6.84 10.95 -15.02
N ASP A 132 -6.98 11.78 -16.08
CA ASP A 132 -8.09 11.81 -17.03
C ASP A 132 -8.38 10.43 -17.65
N ARG A 133 -7.32 9.69 -18.00
CA ARG A 133 -7.42 8.38 -18.63
C ARG A 133 -7.71 7.28 -17.61
N VAL A 134 -7.28 7.43 -16.36
CA VAL A 134 -7.72 6.54 -15.26
C VAL A 134 -9.22 6.73 -15.02
N VAL A 135 -9.67 7.96 -14.78
CA VAL A 135 -11.08 8.36 -14.63
C VAL A 135 -11.94 7.78 -15.76
N SER A 136 -11.53 8.01 -17.02
CA SER A 136 -12.30 7.57 -18.20
C SER A 136 -12.31 6.06 -18.46
N VAL A 137 -11.35 5.28 -17.94
CA VAL A 137 -11.27 3.82 -18.19
C VAL A 137 -11.76 2.99 -17.00
N VAL A 138 -11.56 3.50 -15.78
CA VAL A 138 -11.98 2.85 -14.53
C VAL A 138 -13.43 3.21 -14.17
N GLY A 139 -13.95 4.34 -14.65
CA GLY A 139 -15.32 4.77 -14.35
C GLY A 139 -15.47 5.28 -12.91
N CYS A 140 -14.54 6.15 -12.50
CA CYS A 140 -14.56 6.83 -11.19
C CYS A 140 -14.33 8.34 -11.36
N ASP A 141 -14.81 9.14 -10.41
CA ASP A 141 -14.62 10.58 -10.43
C ASP A 141 -13.25 11.01 -9.90
N TYR A 142 -12.81 12.23 -10.22
CA TYR A 142 -11.52 12.77 -9.77
C TYR A 142 -11.40 12.87 -8.23
N SER A 143 -12.53 13.01 -7.52
CA SER A 143 -12.62 12.94 -6.05
C SER A 143 -12.27 11.54 -5.52
N ASP A 144 -12.69 10.49 -6.22
CA ASP A 144 -12.41 9.09 -5.88
C ASP A 144 -10.99 8.65 -6.27
N LEU A 145 -10.39 9.29 -7.28
CA LEU A 145 -9.12 8.88 -7.88
C LEU A 145 -8.02 8.63 -6.85
N ARG A 146 -7.89 9.49 -5.82
CA ARG A 146 -6.90 9.32 -4.74
C ARG A 146 -7.14 8.05 -3.91
N LEU A 147 -8.39 7.68 -3.65
CA LEU A 147 -8.74 6.45 -2.94
C LEU A 147 -8.45 5.22 -3.83
N ILE A 148 -8.91 5.24 -5.08
CA ILE A 148 -8.72 4.17 -6.07
C ILE A 148 -7.23 3.87 -6.29
N VAL A 149 -6.41 4.91 -6.47
CA VAL A 149 -4.95 4.80 -6.64
C VAL A 149 -4.27 4.26 -5.37
N ASN A 150 -4.69 4.70 -4.18
CA ASN A 150 -4.14 4.19 -2.92
C ASN A 150 -4.52 2.71 -2.65
N VAL A 151 -5.75 2.29 -2.98
CA VAL A 151 -6.17 0.88 -2.85
C VAL A 151 -5.43 0.01 -3.88
N ALA A 152 -5.30 0.48 -5.13
CA ALA A 152 -4.49 -0.18 -6.15
C ALA A 152 -3.01 -0.37 -5.71
N ALA A 153 -2.45 0.60 -4.96
CA ALA A 153 -1.07 0.56 -4.49
C ALA A 153 -0.79 -0.57 -3.48
N VAL A 154 -1.81 -1.09 -2.79
CA VAL A 154 -1.68 -2.26 -1.91
C VAL A 154 -1.33 -3.53 -2.72
N TYR A 155 -1.81 -3.61 -3.96
CA TYR A 155 -1.59 -4.74 -4.87
C TYR A 155 -0.44 -4.50 -5.86
N TYR A 156 -0.23 -3.25 -6.27
CA TYR A 156 0.81 -2.85 -7.22
C TYR A 156 1.39 -1.47 -6.86
N PRO A 157 2.37 -1.37 -5.93
CA PRO A 157 2.86 -0.10 -5.39
C PRO A 157 3.35 0.91 -6.44
N SER A 158 3.84 0.44 -7.59
CA SER A 158 4.28 1.29 -8.71
C SER A 158 3.15 2.11 -9.36
N VAL A 159 1.88 1.86 -9.05
CA VAL A 159 0.76 2.74 -9.50
C VAL A 159 0.97 4.19 -9.07
N LEU A 160 1.55 4.43 -7.88
CA LEU A 160 1.81 5.76 -7.33
C LEU A 160 2.84 6.57 -8.14
N GLN A 161 3.61 5.91 -9.01
CA GLN A 161 4.59 6.52 -9.91
C GLN A 161 4.11 6.52 -11.37
N SER A 162 3.09 5.73 -11.68
CA SER A 162 2.53 5.59 -13.04
C SER A 162 1.37 6.54 -13.31
N VAL A 163 0.57 6.91 -12.31
CA VAL A 163 -0.55 7.86 -12.47
C VAL A 163 -0.05 9.30 -12.27
N VAL A 164 -0.35 10.19 -13.22
CA VAL A 164 0.15 11.58 -13.29
C VAL A 164 -0.94 12.58 -13.67
#